data_AF-A0A520CLZ1-F1
#
_entry.id   AF-A0A520CLZ1-F1
#
_cell.length_a   1.000
_cell.length_b   1.000
_cell.length_c   1.000
_cell.angle_alpha   90.00
_cell.angle_beta   90.00
_cell.angle_gamma   90.00
#
_symmetry.space_group_name_H-M   'P 1'
#
loop_
_entity.id
_entity.type
_entity.pdbx_description
1 polymer ?
#
loop_
_entity_poly.entity_id
_entity_poly.type
_entity_poly.pdbx_seq_one_letter_code
_entity_poly.pdbx_strand_id
1 'polypeptide(L)'
;ISLMLQQLVRSIFGAQNVGVENPSWMSGGFTMLGNVSLPWNRIGIIVFAVAVLLAMGWLIGRTRLGLFVRGVTQNRPIASCMGVNTARIDTYAFALGSGIAGLAGCALSQIGNVGPDLGQNYIVDSFMVVVMGGVGQLAGTVYAAMGLGILNKFIEGWAGAVLAKIAVLVFIIVFIQKRPQGIFAMKGREA
;
A
#
# COMPACT_ATOMS: atom_id res chain seq x y z
N ILE A 1 18.31 1.07 -16.07
CA ILE A 1 17.79 2.36 -15.52
C ILE A 1 17.61 2.28 -14.00
N SER A 2 16.80 1.36 -13.45
CA SER A 2 16.63 1.18 -11.98
C SER A 2 17.95 1.02 -11.22
N LEU A 3 18.84 0.12 -11.64
CA LEU A 3 20.16 -0.08 -11.02
C LEU A 3 21.07 1.15 -11.09
N MET A 4 21.00 1.91 -12.20
CA MET A 4 21.75 3.17 -12.34
C MET A 4 21.22 4.24 -11.39
N LEU A 5 19.90 4.38 -11.27
CA LEU A 5 19.26 5.30 -10.32
C LEU A 5 19.55 4.93 -8.86
N GLN A 6 19.50 3.65 -8.51
CA GLN A 6 19.86 3.17 -7.17
C GLN A 6 21.32 3.47 -6.84
N GLN A 7 22.23 3.28 -7.79
CA GLN A 7 23.64 3.59 -7.61
C GLN A 7 23.88 5.11 -7.47
N LEU A 8 23.13 5.93 -8.21
CA LEU A 8 23.19 7.38 -8.15
C LEU A 8 22.68 7.89 -6.79
N VAL A 9 21.56 7.33 -6.29
CA VAL A 9 21.03 7.63 -4.96
C VAL A 9 22.00 7.18 -3.86
N ARG A 10 22.59 5.96 -3.96
CA ARG A 10 23.65 5.50 -3.05
C ARG A 10 24.86 6.43 -3.04
N SER A 11 25.22 6.99 -4.20
CA SER A 11 26.36 7.90 -4.34
C SER A 11 26.11 9.30 -3.75
N ILE A 12 24.88 9.80 -3.78
CA ILE A 12 24.53 11.14 -3.28
C ILE A 12 24.18 11.12 -1.79
N PHE A 13 23.40 10.12 -1.34
CA PHE A 13 22.87 10.06 0.03
C PHE A 13 23.67 9.12 0.96
N GLY A 14 24.67 8.40 0.43
CA GLY A 14 25.46 7.42 1.16
C GLY A 14 24.79 6.04 1.21
N ALA A 15 25.63 4.99 1.29
CA ALA A 15 25.17 3.61 1.42
C ALA A 15 24.74 3.25 2.86
N GLN A 16 24.91 4.17 3.79
CA GLN A 16 24.63 3.94 5.19
C GLN A 16 23.16 4.16 5.45
N ASN A 17 22.59 3.15 6.07
CA ASN A 17 21.22 3.16 6.54
C ASN A 17 21.07 4.33 7.55
N VAL A 18 20.55 5.49 7.11
CA VAL A 18 20.25 6.63 7.99
C VAL A 18 18.80 6.53 8.43
N GLY A 19 18.57 6.26 9.71
CA GLY A 19 17.25 6.43 10.32
C GLY A 19 16.93 7.91 10.37
N VAL A 20 15.75 8.32 9.88
CA VAL A 20 15.30 9.70 10.07
C VAL A 20 15.07 9.89 11.56
N GLU A 21 15.91 10.70 12.21
CA GLU A 21 15.71 11.04 13.62
C GLU A 21 14.35 11.73 13.78
N ASN A 22 13.50 11.15 14.62
CA ASN A 22 12.19 11.68 14.90
C ASN A 22 12.32 13.11 15.47
N PRO A 23 11.60 14.11 14.93
CA PRO A 23 11.55 15.43 15.53
C PRO A 23 11.03 15.34 16.97
N SER A 24 11.55 16.19 17.85
CA SER A 24 11.36 16.16 19.32
C SER A 24 9.90 16.16 19.81
N TRP A 25 8.93 16.54 18.97
CA TRP A 25 7.49 16.49 19.26
C TRP A 25 6.85 15.10 19.03
N MET A 26 7.57 14.18 18.36
CA MET A 26 7.21 12.77 18.11
C MET A 26 8.06 11.79 18.93
N SER A 27 9.02 12.30 19.72
CA SER A 27 9.89 11.54 20.62
C SER A 27 9.28 11.30 22.01
N GLY A 28 7.97 11.44 22.14
CA GLY A 28 7.21 10.93 23.29
C GLY A 28 6.67 9.53 22.97
N GLY A 29 6.86 8.58 23.87
CA GLY A 29 6.19 7.27 23.84
C GLY A 29 5.19 7.21 24.98
N PHE A 30 3.98 6.71 24.72
CA PHE A 30 3.06 6.41 25.83
C PHE A 30 3.50 5.07 26.43
N THR A 31 4.30 5.14 27.50
CA THR A 31 4.75 3.94 28.23
C THR A 31 3.62 3.44 29.15
N MET A 32 2.68 2.68 28.59
CA MET A 32 1.85 1.80 29.43
C MET A 32 2.71 0.60 29.85
N LEU A 33 3.03 0.52 31.14
CA LEU A 33 3.59 -0.63 31.87
C LEU A 33 4.74 -1.42 31.19
N GLY A 34 5.98 -1.07 31.56
CA GLY A 34 7.03 -2.05 31.86
C GLY A 34 7.80 -2.73 30.73
N ASN A 35 7.30 -2.91 29.50
CA ASN A 35 8.12 -3.52 28.44
C ASN A 35 7.67 -3.30 26.97
N VAL A 36 6.71 -2.40 26.70
CA VAL A 36 6.25 -2.11 25.32
C VAL A 36 6.15 -0.61 25.11
N SER A 37 7.16 -0.03 24.45
CA SER A 37 7.09 1.37 24.00
C SER A 37 6.34 1.42 22.67
N LEU A 38 5.13 1.99 22.66
CA LEU A 38 4.50 2.44 21.42
C LEU A 38 4.97 3.88 21.15
N PRO A 39 5.85 4.11 20.16
CA PRO A 39 6.27 5.46 19.79
C PRO A 39 5.08 6.20 19.19
N TRP A 40 4.91 7.47 19.52
CA TRP A 40 3.87 8.33 18.92
C TRP A 40 3.91 8.33 17.38
N ASN A 41 5.09 8.11 16.80
CA ASN A 41 5.33 7.90 15.38
C ASN A 41 4.40 6.83 14.76
N ARG A 42 4.22 5.68 15.45
CA ARG A 42 3.34 4.61 14.95
C ARG A 42 1.87 5.00 14.99
N ILE A 43 1.45 5.72 16.03
CA ILE A 43 0.07 6.21 16.15
C ILE A 43 -0.20 7.28 15.09
N GLY A 44 0.73 8.20 14.87
CA GLY A 44 0.64 9.23 13.83
C GLY A 44 0.49 8.64 12.42
N ILE A 45 1.20 7.56 12.12
CA ILE A 45 1.11 6.88 10.82
C ILE A 45 -0.19 6.10 10.68
N ILE A 46 -0.70 5.49 11.75
CA ILE A 46 -2.02 4.85 11.72
C ILE A 46 -3.09 5.91 11.44
N VAL A 47 -3.05 7.06 12.13
CA VAL A 47 -4.00 8.16 11.91
C VAL A 47 -3.88 8.69 10.47
N PHE A 48 -2.65 8.88 9.96
CA PHE A 48 -2.40 9.31 8.59
C PHE A 48 -2.94 8.30 7.57
N ALA A 49 -2.66 7.00 7.75
CA ALA A 49 -3.14 5.95 6.88
C ALA A 49 -4.67 5.87 6.85
N VAL A 50 -5.31 5.96 8.02
CA VAL A 50 -6.78 6.01 8.13
C VAL A 50 -7.34 7.26 7.46
N ALA A 51 -6.72 8.43 7.64
CA ALA A 51 -7.14 9.66 6.99
C ALA A 51 -7.06 9.56 5.46
N VAL A 52 -5.96 9.04 4.91
CA VAL A 52 -5.78 8.83 3.47
C VAL A 52 -6.78 7.81 2.92
N LEU A 53 -7.02 6.71 3.66
CA LEU A 53 -7.98 5.68 3.29
C LEU A 53 -9.41 6.21 3.27
N LEU A 54 -9.81 7.02 4.26
CA LEU A 54 -11.11 7.68 4.30
C LEU A 54 -11.24 8.72 3.17
N ALA A 55 -10.19 9.51 2.93
CA ALA A 55 -10.16 10.48 1.83
C ALA A 55 -10.33 9.79 0.47
N MET A 56 -9.64 8.67 0.23
CA MET A 56 -9.80 7.87 -0.99
C MET A 56 -11.15 7.18 -1.09
N GLY A 57 -11.64 6.61 0.02
CA GLY A 57 -12.97 6.01 0.08
C GLY A 57 -14.06 7.02 -0.26
N TRP A 58 -13.94 8.25 0.24
CA TRP A 58 -14.85 9.34 -0.06
C TRP A 58 -14.69 9.84 -1.51
N LEU A 59 -13.45 10.00 -1.99
CA LEU A 59 -13.17 10.41 -3.37
C LEU A 59 -13.79 9.42 -4.37
N ILE A 60 -13.51 8.13 -4.22
CA ILE A 60 -14.01 7.10 -5.15
C ILE A 60 -15.51 6.82 -4.94
N GLY A 61 -16.01 6.93 -3.71
CA GLY A 61 -17.40 6.59 -3.38
C GLY A 61 -18.41 7.71 -3.66
N ARG A 62 -18.02 8.98 -3.57
CA ARG A 62 -18.95 10.12 -3.62
C ARG A 62 -18.68 11.13 -4.74
N THR A 63 -17.49 11.15 -5.34
CA THR A 63 -17.17 12.16 -6.36
C THR A 63 -17.43 11.70 -7.78
N ARG A 64 -17.61 12.67 -8.69
CA ARG A 64 -17.78 12.43 -10.13
C ARG A 64 -16.60 11.67 -10.73
N LEU A 65 -15.38 11.91 -10.24
CA LEU A 65 -14.18 11.18 -10.69
C LEU A 65 -14.31 9.68 -10.41
N GLY A 66 -14.80 9.29 -9.24
CA GLY A 66 -15.03 7.88 -8.91
C GLY A 66 -16.05 7.20 -9.83
N LEU A 67 -17.11 7.91 -10.20
CA LEU A 67 -18.12 7.41 -11.15
C LEU A 67 -17.54 7.22 -12.55
N PHE A 68 -16.72 8.16 -13.02
CA PHE A 68 -16.03 8.04 -14.30
C PHE A 68 -15.01 6.90 -14.31
N VAL A 69 -14.20 6.75 -13.27
CA VAL A 69 -13.23 5.64 -13.15
C VAL A 69 -13.95 4.30 -13.20
N ARG A 70 -15.04 4.13 -12.43
CA ARG A 70 -15.84 2.89 -12.46
C ARG A 70 -16.45 2.63 -13.84
N GLY A 71 -16.97 3.67 -14.51
CA GLY A 71 -17.50 3.56 -15.86
C GLY A 71 -16.46 3.14 -16.89
N VAL A 72 -15.25 3.72 -16.84
CA VAL A 72 -14.14 3.37 -17.71
C VAL A 72 -13.65 1.94 -17.46
N THR A 73 -13.61 1.49 -16.19
CA THR A 73 -13.21 0.11 -15.86
C THR A 73 -14.21 -0.96 -16.29
N GLN A 74 -15.50 -0.60 -16.44
CA GLN A 74 -16.53 -1.54 -16.88
C GLN A 74 -16.57 -1.68 -18.40
N ASN A 75 -16.60 -0.57 -19.14
CA ASN A 75 -16.62 -0.60 -20.60
C ASN A 75 -16.03 0.68 -21.19
N ARG A 76 -14.73 0.64 -21.46
CA ARG A 76 -13.95 1.76 -21.99
C ARG A 76 -14.50 2.30 -23.33
N PRO A 77 -14.87 1.46 -24.32
CA PRO A 77 -15.49 1.92 -25.57
C PRO A 77 -16.79 2.70 -25.36
N ILE A 78 -17.71 2.20 -24.53
CA ILE A 78 -18.99 2.87 -24.27
C ILE A 78 -18.76 4.21 -23.56
N ALA A 79 -17.84 4.26 -22.59
CA ALA A 79 -17.49 5.50 -21.91
C ALA A 79 -16.98 6.58 -22.90
N SER A 80 -16.12 6.22 -23.84
CA SER A 80 -15.64 7.19 -24.85
C SER A 80 -16.74 7.71 -25.78
N CYS A 81 -17.74 6.89 -26.11
CA CYS A 81 -18.89 7.31 -26.92
C CYS A 81 -19.81 8.30 -26.16
N MET A 82 -19.84 8.22 -24.83
CA MET A 82 -20.65 9.11 -23.97
C MET A 82 -19.98 10.47 -23.69
N GLY A 83 -18.93 10.83 -24.45
CA GLY A 83 -18.21 12.10 -24.30
C GLY A 83 -17.22 12.14 -23.14
N VAL A 84 -16.96 10.98 -22.51
CA VAL A 84 -16.01 10.87 -21.39
C VAL A 84 -14.59 10.69 -21.94
N ASN A 85 -13.70 11.65 -21.66
CA ASN A 85 -12.30 11.54 -22.06
C ASN A 85 -11.56 10.53 -21.17
N THR A 86 -11.51 9.28 -21.64
CA THR A 86 -10.88 8.15 -20.95
C THR A 86 -9.41 8.42 -20.63
N ALA A 87 -8.65 9.05 -21.53
CA ALA A 87 -7.24 9.39 -21.32
C ALA A 87 -7.02 10.38 -20.17
N ARG A 88 -7.91 11.36 -19.99
CA ARG A 88 -7.86 12.29 -18.84
C ARG A 88 -8.18 11.59 -17.53
N ILE A 89 -9.13 10.67 -17.53
CA ILE A 89 -9.49 9.92 -16.33
C ILE A 89 -8.38 8.98 -15.91
N ASP A 90 -7.74 8.31 -16.87
CA ASP A 90 -6.60 7.44 -16.61
C ASP A 90 -5.42 8.24 -16.03
N THR A 91 -5.16 9.44 -16.56
CA THR A 91 -4.11 10.32 -16.02
C THR A 91 -4.43 10.86 -14.62
N TYR A 92 -5.68 11.24 -14.34
CA TYR A 92 -6.07 11.63 -12.97
C TYR A 92 -5.99 10.46 -11.99
N ALA A 93 -6.43 9.27 -12.38
CA ALA A 93 -6.33 8.06 -11.56
C ALA A 93 -4.86 7.71 -11.27
N PHE A 94 -3.99 7.80 -12.28
CA PHE A 94 -2.56 7.56 -12.13
C PHE A 94 -1.88 8.62 -11.26
N ALA A 95 -2.21 9.90 -11.45
CA ALA A 95 -1.67 11.00 -10.64
C ALA A 95 -2.07 10.87 -9.16
N LEU A 96 -3.33 10.49 -8.89
CA LEU A 96 -3.79 10.23 -7.53
C LEU A 96 -3.09 9.02 -6.90
N GLY A 97 -2.98 7.90 -7.64
CA GLY A 97 -2.31 6.70 -7.14
C GLY A 97 -0.82 6.93 -6.83
N SER A 98 -0.10 7.57 -7.74
CA SER A 98 1.32 7.92 -7.55
C SER A 98 1.53 8.93 -6.42
N GLY A 99 0.63 9.92 -6.28
CA GLY A 99 0.67 10.87 -5.16
C GLY A 99 0.51 10.19 -3.80
N ILE A 100 -0.42 9.24 -3.68
CA ILE A 100 -0.63 8.47 -2.44
C ILE A 100 0.56 7.55 -2.16
N ALA A 101 1.14 6.92 -3.19
CA ALA A 101 2.35 6.12 -3.04
C ALA A 101 3.54 6.97 -2.54
N GLY A 102 3.67 8.20 -3.02
CA GLY A 102 4.66 9.16 -2.52
C GLY A 102 4.45 9.52 -1.06
N LEU A 103 3.21 9.87 -0.67
CA LEU A 103 2.84 10.14 0.72
C LEU A 103 3.10 8.95 1.64
N ALA A 104 2.79 7.73 1.19
CA ALA A 104 3.09 6.50 1.92
C ALA A 104 4.60 6.30 2.10
N GLY A 105 5.41 6.56 1.07
CA GLY A 105 6.87 6.51 1.15
C GLY A 105 7.45 7.49 2.18
N CYS A 106 6.94 8.73 2.23
CA CYS A 106 7.33 9.71 3.24
C CYS A 106 6.99 9.23 4.66
N ALA A 107 5.80 8.66 4.87
CA ALA A 107 5.42 8.10 6.17
C ALA A 107 6.30 6.89 6.57
N LEU A 108 6.62 6.00 5.62
CA LEU A 108 7.47 4.82 5.88
C LEU A 108 8.92 5.20 6.22
N SER A 109 9.44 6.27 5.64
CA SER A 109 10.78 6.78 5.93
C SER A 109 10.99 7.20 7.39
N GLN A 110 9.89 7.45 8.13
CA GLN A 110 9.91 7.84 9.54
C GLN A 110 9.98 6.64 10.50
N ILE A 111 9.67 5.41 10.05
CA ILE A 111 9.70 4.20 10.90
C ILE A 111 10.91 3.33 10.56
N GLY A 112 11.19 3.19 9.26
CA GLY A 112 12.17 2.24 8.75
C GLY A 112 13.47 2.92 8.37
N ASN A 113 14.54 2.14 8.37
CA ASN A 113 15.77 2.65 7.83
C ASN A 113 15.64 2.85 6.31
N VAL A 114 15.88 4.07 5.82
CA VAL A 114 15.85 4.38 4.39
C VAL A 114 17.06 3.73 3.72
N GLY A 115 16.78 2.73 2.89
CA GLY A 115 17.77 2.02 2.09
C GLY A 115 17.31 1.90 0.63
N PRO A 116 18.23 1.81 -0.34
CA PRO A 116 17.90 1.70 -1.76
C PRO A 116 17.08 0.44 -2.10
N ASP A 117 17.16 -0.59 -1.26
CA ASP A 117 16.43 -1.86 -1.36
C ASP A 117 15.04 -1.83 -0.68
N LEU A 118 14.70 -0.72 -0.01
CA LEU A 118 13.42 -0.54 0.66
C LEU A 118 12.28 -0.61 -0.35
N GLY A 119 12.42 0.07 -1.50
CA GLY A 119 11.41 0.07 -2.55
C GLY A 119 11.04 -1.34 -3.05
N GLN A 120 12.02 -2.22 -3.22
CA GLN A 120 11.76 -3.59 -3.71
C GLN A 120 10.94 -4.40 -2.70
N ASN A 121 11.28 -4.33 -1.41
CA ASN A 121 10.56 -5.06 -0.37
C ASN A 121 9.11 -4.58 -0.24
N TYR A 122 8.87 -3.26 -0.25
CA TYR A 122 7.52 -2.71 -0.10
C TYR A 122 6.67 -2.84 -1.36
N ILE A 123 7.27 -2.85 -2.56
CA ILE A 123 6.53 -3.13 -3.81
C ILE A 123 5.95 -4.54 -3.78
N VAL A 124 6.73 -5.53 -3.33
CA VAL A 124 6.27 -6.92 -3.24
C VAL A 124 5.10 -7.03 -2.26
N ASP A 125 5.23 -6.46 -1.06
CA ASP A 125 4.16 -6.47 -0.05
C ASP A 125 2.89 -5.74 -0.55
N SER A 126 3.05 -4.61 -1.24
CA SER A 126 1.93 -3.84 -1.81
C SER A 126 1.20 -4.60 -2.92
N PHE A 127 1.95 -5.24 -3.83
CA PHE A 127 1.37 -6.06 -4.90
C PHE A 127 0.58 -7.24 -4.31
N MET A 128 1.16 -7.89 -3.30
CA MET A 128 0.56 -9.00 -2.58
C MET A 128 -0.78 -8.63 -1.93
N VAL A 129 -0.88 -7.47 -1.28
CA VAL A 129 -2.13 -6.97 -0.70
C VAL A 129 -3.19 -6.69 -1.78
N VAL A 130 -2.80 -6.08 -2.90
CA VAL A 130 -3.73 -5.76 -4.00
C VAL A 130 -4.28 -7.01 -4.65
N VAL A 131 -3.43 -8.01 -4.90
CA VAL A 131 -3.86 -9.28 -5.49
C VAL A 131 -4.77 -10.07 -4.54
N MET A 132 -4.44 -10.13 -3.25
CA MET A 132 -5.32 -10.78 -2.27
C MET A 132 -6.66 -10.03 -2.11
N GLY A 133 -6.63 -8.70 -2.10
CA GLY A 133 -7.81 -7.86 -1.94
C GLY A 133 -8.79 -7.89 -3.12
N GLY A 134 -8.29 -8.13 -4.34
CA GLY A 134 -9.07 -8.11 -5.58
C GLY A 134 -8.94 -6.79 -6.34
N VAL A 135 -8.87 -6.88 -7.67
CA VAL A 135 -8.63 -5.72 -8.55
C VAL A 135 -9.87 -4.81 -8.58
N GLY A 136 -9.72 -3.57 -8.10
CA GLY A 136 -10.75 -2.52 -8.21
C GLY A 136 -11.68 -2.35 -7.00
N GLN A 137 -11.54 -3.15 -5.94
CA GLN A 137 -12.32 -3.00 -4.71
C GLN A 137 -11.45 -2.52 -3.53
N LEU A 138 -11.61 -1.25 -3.17
CA LEU A 138 -10.89 -0.62 -2.07
C LEU A 138 -11.13 -1.37 -0.74
N ALA A 139 -12.38 -1.77 -0.45
CA ALA A 139 -12.69 -2.53 0.77
C ALA A 139 -11.89 -3.85 0.87
N GLY A 140 -11.78 -4.60 -0.23
CA GLY A 140 -11.02 -5.85 -0.26
C GLY A 140 -9.54 -5.65 0.03
N THR A 141 -8.94 -4.59 -0.52
CA THR A 141 -7.53 -4.24 -0.25
C THR A 141 -7.29 -3.87 1.22
N VAL A 142 -8.25 -3.24 1.90
CA VAL A 142 -8.13 -2.89 3.32
C VAL A 142 -8.17 -4.15 4.20
N TYR A 143 -9.13 -5.04 3.97
CA TYR A 143 -9.21 -6.30 4.72
C TYR A 143 -7.98 -7.18 4.46
N ALA A 144 -7.49 -7.25 3.21
CA ALA A 144 -6.26 -7.97 2.88
C ALA A 144 -5.04 -7.35 3.57
N ALA A 145 -4.90 -6.02 3.56
CA ALA A 145 -3.79 -5.32 4.21
C ALA A 145 -3.76 -5.58 5.72
N MET A 146 -4.92 -5.50 6.39
CA MET A 146 -5.04 -5.76 7.81
C MET A 146 -4.76 -7.23 8.14
N GLY A 147 -5.36 -8.17 7.39
CA GLY A 147 -5.16 -9.59 7.59
C GLY A 147 -3.70 -10.01 7.40
N LEU A 148 -3.09 -9.60 6.29
CA LEU A 148 -1.69 -9.88 5.99
C LEU A 148 -0.74 -9.19 6.97
N GLY A 149 -1.03 -7.96 7.39
CA GLY A 149 -0.23 -7.25 8.37
C GLY A 149 -0.23 -7.93 9.75
N ILE A 150 -1.41 -8.35 10.22
CA ILE A 150 -1.54 -9.07 11.50
C ILE A 150 -0.84 -10.43 11.43
N LEU A 151 -1.09 -11.20 10.37
CA LEU A 151 -0.44 -12.50 10.14
C LEU A 151 1.08 -12.36 10.08
N ASN A 152 1.59 -11.37 9.35
CA ASN A 152 3.01 -11.14 9.22
C ASN A 152 3.65 -10.86 10.58
N LYS A 153 3.05 -9.96 11.39
CA LYS A 153 3.56 -9.64 12.72
C LYS A 153 3.44 -10.78 13.72
N PHE A 154 2.39 -11.59 13.63
CA PHE A 154 2.21 -12.76 14.49
C PHE A 154 3.24 -13.85 14.19
N ILE A 155 3.48 -14.14 12.90
CA ILE A 155 4.47 -15.14 12.48
C ILE A 155 5.90 -14.64 12.73
N GLU A 156 6.17 -13.35 12.54
CA GLU A 156 7.48 -12.74 12.86
C GLU A 156 7.83 -12.92 14.35
N GLY A 157 6.84 -12.82 15.25
CA GLY A 157 7.01 -13.04 16.69
C GLY A 157 7.30 -14.49 17.09
N TRP A 158 6.92 -15.47 16.28
CA TRP A 158 7.10 -16.90 16.58
C TRP A 158 8.27 -17.56 15.81
N ALA A 159 8.49 -17.19 14.54
CA ALA A 159 9.34 -17.91 13.60
C ALA A 159 10.51 -17.07 13.04
N GLY A 160 10.61 -15.79 13.43
CA GLY A 160 11.61 -14.85 12.92
C GLY A 160 11.22 -14.25 11.56
N ALA A 161 11.71 -13.03 11.30
CA ALA A 161 11.29 -12.19 10.17
C ALA A 161 11.46 -12.83 8.79
N VAL A 162 12.50 -13.64 8.60
CA VAL A 162 12.80 -14.29 7.30
C VAL A 162 11.81 -15.43 7.03
N LEU A 163 11.56 -16.30 8.01
CA LEU A 163 10.62 -17.41 7.88
C LEU A 163 9.19 -16.90 7.73
N ALA A 164 8.84 -15.80 8.40
CA ALA A 164 7.55 -15.13 8.25
C ALA A 164 7.32 -14.66 6.80
N LYS A 165 8.30 -13.97 6.20
CA LYS A 165 8.20 -13.53 4.80
C LYS A 165 8.01 -14.71 3.83
N ILE A 166 8.78 -15.79 3.99
CA ILE A 166 8.67 -16.97 3.13
C ILE A 166 7.30 -17.65 3.30
N ALA A 167 6.86 -17.86 4.54
CA ALA A 167 5.57 -18.51 4.84
C ALA A 167 4.39 -17.71 4.28
N VAL A 168 4.43 -16.39 4.42
CA VAL A 168 3.39 -15.49 3.88
C VAL A 168 3.37 -15.55 2.36
N LEU A 169 4.53 -15.53 1.71
CA LEU A 169 4.63 -15.60 0.25
C LEU A 169 4.10 -16.94 -0.30
N VAL A 170 4.43 -18.06 0.34
CA VAL A 170 3.89 -19.39 -0.01
C VAL A 170 2.38 -19.44 0.21
N PHE A 171 1.89 -18.93 1.34
CA PHE A 171 0.46 -18.88 1.64
C PHE A 171 -0.32 -18.14 0.56
N ILE A 172 0.24 -17.06 0.03
CA ILE A 172 -0.37 -16.27 -1.05
C ILE A 172 -0.34 -16.98 -2.39
N ILE A 173 0.75 -17.65 -2.75
CA ILE A 173 0.79 -18.45 -3.98
C ILE A 173 -0.31 -19.51 -3.95
N VAL A 174 -0.49 -20.20 -2.81
CA VAL A 174 -1.57 -21.16 -2.60
C VAL A 174 -2.95 -20.49 -2.64
N PHE A 175 -3.09 -19.31 -2.02
CA PHE A 175 -4.35 -18.57 -2.00
C PHE A 175 -4.77 -18.11 -3.41
N ILE A 176 -3.83 -17.56 -4.19
CA ILE A 176 -4.05 -17.14 -5.58
C ILE A 176 -4.41 -18.35 -6.45
N GLN A 177 -3.74 -19.49 -6.30
CA GLN A 177 -4.10 -20.72 -7.02
C GLN A 177 -5.54 -21.17 -6.73
N LYS A 178 -6.00 -20.99 -5.49
CA LYS A 178 -7.34 -21.42 -5.08
C LYS A 178 -8.43 -20.37 -5.38
N ARG A 179 -8.08 -19.08 -5.42
CA ARG A 179 -8.98 -17.94 -5.65
C ARG A 179 -8.26 -16.86 -6.49
N PRO A 180 -8.13 -17.04 -7.81
CA PRO A 180 -7.36 -16.14 -8.67
C PRO A 180 -7.95 -14.72 -8.79
N GLN A 181 -9.20 -14.53 -8.37
CA GLN A 181 -9.90 -13.23 -8.44
C GLN A 181 -9.86 -12.41 -7.12
N GLY A 182 -9.18 -12.89 -6.07
CA GLY A 182 -9.09 -12.22 -4.76
C GLY A 182 -10.27 -12.48 -3.81
N ILE A 183 -10.24 -11.89 -2.61
CA ILE A 183 -11.27 -12.04 -1.56
C ILE A 183 -12.60 -11.42 -2.01
N PHE A 184 -12.53 -10.28 -2.70
CA PHE A 184 -13.68 -9.64 -3.33
C PHE A 184 -13.41 -9.51 -4.83
N ALA A 185 -13.96 -10.44 -5.59
CA ALA A 185 -13.94 -10.37 -7.04
C ALA A 185 -15.01 -9.37 -7.49
N MET A 186 -14.64 -8.44 -8.37
CA MET A 186 -15.60 -7.68 -9.16
C MET A 186 -16.47 -8.68 -9.91
N LYS A 187 -17.77 -8.70 -9.60
CA LYS A 187 -18.78 -9.50 -10.29
C LYS A 187 -18.95 -8.92 -11.70
N GLY A 188 -17.99 -9.17 -12.58
CA GLY A 188 -18.19 -9.07 -14.01
C GLY A 188 -19.29 -10.07 -14.33
N ARG A 189 -20.43 -9.60 -14.80
CA ARG A 189 -21.42 -10.48 -15.41
C ARG A 189 -20.69 -11.11 -16.60
N GLU A 190 -20.36 -12.39 -16.46
CA GLU A 190 -20.04 -13.25 -17.59
C GLU A 190 -21.21 -13.11 -18.58
N ALA A 191 -20.89 -12.59 -19.75
CA ALA A 191 -21.74 -12.67 -20.93
C ALA A 191 -21.43 -13.98 -21.63
#